data_AF-A0A0M2HPM6-F1
#
_entry.id   AF-A0A0M2HPM6-F1
#
_cell.length_a   1.000
_cell.length_b   1.000
_cell.length_c   1.000
_cell.angle_alpha   90.00
_cell.angle_beta   90.00
_cell.angle_gamma   90.00
#
_symmetry.space_group_name_H-M   'P 1'
#
loop_
_entity.id
_entity.type
_entity.pdbx_description
1 polymer ?
#
loop_
_entity_poly.entity_id
_entity_poly.type
_entity_poly.pdbx_seq_one_letter_code
_entity_poly.pdbx_strand_id
1 'polypeptide(L)'
;MSDGRLPVRRRWLGWTIGALLTFLVLSIGWVTVRGIGAVTDLQEVAKISSEMKTAVGDGDLDKAETLARRISHHAESAHDLTSDPIWQAYGVVPWLGPNFTAVSEVAAIADQVSSDAVGPVLAAAGDIDLSSLGFSNGTIDLTPFATIEPPLATAASALRDAEARSRQIDADATLPPLADAIRELRSTVTQATTLVGSLHGASALLPSMLGATEPRNYVIAMQNNAELRSSGGIIGAIALLHAENGHVTLSQQGSVRDFPALDTALPLSDSTIALFEDRPGRYLQNITNIPDFTEAAPLVAARWQNRFGTPIDGVVAVDAVMTKNLLAATGPLTFGPFTADEKNVVGLLLSDVYAAVPDPALQDEVFAQAASALFGAAMSGAEPQKLVRALAESSEEGRIRIWSAHEDEQKIIAESTLSGALPTDTPSATYVGALFNDATGAKMDYYMDAEVSVSIGACHGEPTTQVRVTWTNNAPADAATSLPAYVTASGWYGVPPGSVRTLVAVYGPEGATASHIDRDGESDAVQTTMLGDRFAVQHDVTLAPGESTTITVEFQGNGAGKRLTEVAHTPLVNDPKIERTELHCAP
;
A
#
# COMPACT_ATOMS: atom_id res chain seq x y z
N MET A 1 21.76 9.64 -87.17
CA MET A 1 22.27 10.95 -86.70
C MET A 1 21.41 11.40 -85.54
N SER A 2 22.09 11.79 -84.47
CA SER A 2 21.59 12.13 -83.14
C SER A 2 21.01 13.56 -83.08
N ASP A 3 20.40 13.86 -81.92
CA ASP A 3 20.15 15.17 -81.28
C ASP A 3 18.72 15.74 -81.45
N GLY A 4 17.96 16.07 -80.40
CA GLY A 4 18.19 16.02 -78.96
C GLY A 4 16.93 16.56 -78.25
N ARG A 5 16.42 15.85 -77.22
CA ARG A 5 15.25 16.26 -76.42
C ARG A 5 15.67 16.96 -75.11
N LEU A 6 15.21 18.22 -74.98
CA LEU A 6 14.82 19.04 -73.79
C LEU A 6 15.85 19.33 -72.65
N PRO A 7 15.77 20.50 -71.95
CA PRO A 7 14.92 20.55 -70.73
C PRO A 7 14.33 21.94 -70.34
N VAL A 8 13.00 22.09 -70.32
CA VAL A 8 12.29 23.17 -69.57
C VAL A 8 11.99 22.76 -68.10
N ARG A 9 12.22 21.49 -67.73
CA ARG A 9 12.00 20.95 -66.38
C ARG A 9 12.96 21.47 -65.29
N ARG A 10 14.13 22.01 -65.65
CA ARG A 10 15.21 22.32 -64.68
C ARG A 10 15.00 23.61 -63.88
N ARG A 11 14.31 24.61 -64.45
CA ARG A 11 14.03 25.89 -63.77
C ARG A 11 12.91 25.74 -62.74
N TRP A 12 11.77 25.17 -63.11
CA TRP A 12 10.68 24.90 -62.18
C TRP A 12 11.12 24.03 -61.01
N LEU A 13 11.92 22.98 -61.27
CA LEU A 13 12.51 22.16 -60.22
C LEU A 13 13.38 22.98 -59.24
N GLY A 14 14.16 23.95 -59.73
CA GLY A 14 14.98 24.83 -58.89
C GLY A 14 14.15 25.80 -58.03
N TRP A 15 13.06 26.35 -58.57
CA TRP A 15 12.13 27.19 -57.80
C TRP A 15 11.35 26.39 -56.75
N THR A 16 10.94 25.17 -57.08
CA THR A 16 10.27 24.26 -56.13
C THR A 16 11.22 23.82 -55.02
N ILE A 17 12.46 23.45 -55.34
CA ILE A 17 13.49 23.10 -54.33
C ILE A 17 13.82 24.31 -53.46
N GLY A 18 13.99 25.50 -54.06
CA GLY A 18 14.23 26.74 -53.31
C GLY A 18 13.10 27.08 -52.35
N ALA A 19 11.84 27.00 -52.80
CA ALA A 19 10.66 27.24 -51.97
C ALA A 19 10.53 26.21 -50.83
N LEU A 20 10.80 24.93 -51.10
CA LEU A 20 10.79 23.88 -50.07
C LEU A 20 11.88 24.08 -49.03
N LEU A 21 13.09 24.49 -49.44
CA LEU A 21 14.19 24.79 -48.52
C LEU A 21 13.90 26.04 -47.68
N THR A 22 13.35 27.09 -48.27
CA THR A 22 12.94 28.29 -47.52
C THR A 22 11.83 27.95 -46.51
N PHE A 23 10.83 27.17 -46.91
CA PHE A 23 9.79 26.69 -46.00
C PHE A 23 10.38 25.86 -44.87
N LEU A 24 11.32 24.96 -45.15
CA LEU A 24 12.00 24.13 -44.15
C LEU A 24 12.81 24.98 -43.15
N VAL A 25 13.52 26.01 -43.60
CA VAL A 25 14.27 26.90 -42.68
C VAL A 25 13.32 27.71 -41.79
N LEU A 26 12.22 28.22 -42.36
CA LEU A 26 11.20 28.92 -41.60
C LEU A 26 10.50 27.99 -40.59
N SER A 27 10.20 26.74 -40.98
CA SER A 27 9.60 25.75 -40.08
C SER A 27 10.55 25.36 -38.95
N ILE A 28 11.85 25.15 -39.23
CA ILE A 28 12.86 24.88 -38.20
C ILE A 28 12.96 26.06 -37.21
N GLY A 29 13.04 27.29 -37.73
CA GLY A 29 13.10 28.50 -36.89
C GLY A 29 11.86 28.67 -36.02
N TRP A 30 10.67 28.46 -36.61
CA TRP A 30 9.39 28.50 -35.90
C TRP A 30 9.33 27.48 -34.76
N VAL A 31 9.67 26.23 -35.08
CA VAL A 31 9.65 25.12 -34.12
C VAL A 31 10.71 25.28 -33.05
N THR A 32 11.89 25.83 -33.36
CA THR A 32 12.94 26.08 -32.36
C THR A 32 12.50 27.15 -31.36
N VAL A 33 11.91 28.26 -31.82
CA VAL A 33 11.39 29.30 -30.92
C VAL A 33 10.30 28.76 -30.02
N ARG A 34 9.35 28.02 -30.59
CA ARG A 34 8.26 27.41 -29.81
C ARG A 34 8.77 26.36 -28.82
N GLY A 35 9.75 25.55 -29.20
CA GLY A 35 10.33 24.53 -28.34
C GLY A 35 11.10 25.12 -27.17
N ILE A 36 11.87 26.19 -27.40
CA ILE A 36 12.52 26.93 -26.32
C ILE A 36 11.47 27.51 -25.37
N GLY A 37 10.40 28.12 -25.90
CA GLY A 37 9.30 28.65 -25.08
C GLY A 37 8.64 27.57 -24.22
N ALA A 38 8.24 26.45 -24.84
CA ALA A 38 7.57 25.36 -24.15
C ALA A 38 8.43 24.72 -23.06
N VAL A 39 9.73 24.47 -23.33
CA VAL A 39 10.65 23.96 -22.32
C VAL A 39 10.86 24.96 -21.18
N THR A 40 10.95 26.25 -21.50
CA THR A 40 11.08 27.32 -20.48
C THR A 40 9.85 27.35 -19.56
N ASP A 41 8.66 27.30 -20.14
CA ASP A 41 7.40 27.29 -19.39
C ASP A 41 7.28 26.02 -18.52
N LEU A 42 7.63 24.85 -19.05
CA LEU A 42 7.66 23.59 -18.28
C LEU A 42 8.67 23.61 -17.13
N GLN A 43 9.83 24.25 -17.32
CA GLN A 43 10.81 24.44 -16.24
C GLN A 43 10.27 25.34 -15.13
N GLU A 44 9.55 26.42 -15.48
CA GLU A 44 8.86 27.24 -14.49
C GLU A 44 7.73 26.47 -13.81
N VAL A 45 6.96 25.64 -14.52
CA VAL A 45 5.97 24.73 -13.89
C VAL A 45 6.63 23.84 -12.85
N ALA A 46 7.74 23.16 -13.17
CA ALA A 46 8.43 22.29 -12.22
C ALA A 46 8.93 23.05 -10.98
N LYS A 47 9.53 24.22 -11.20
CA LYS A 47 10.02 25.08 -10.11
C LYS A 47 8.90 25.60 -9.21
N ILE A 48 7.85 26.15 -9.81
CA ILE A 48 6.70 26.70 -9.08
C ILE A 48 5.93 25.57 -8.37
N SER A 49 5.86 24.37 -8.94
CA SER A 49 5.26 23.20 -8.29
C SER A 49 6.01 22.80 -7.01
N SER A 50 7.34 22.89 -7.01
CA SER A 50 8.15 22.69 -5.80
C SER A 50 7.86 23.74 -4.72
N GLU A 51 7.78 25.03 -5.11
CA GLU A 51 7.38 26.12 -4.19
C GLU A 51 5.96 25.93 -3.65
N MET A 52 5.04 25.42 -4.48
CA MET A 52 3.66 25.13 -4.11
C MET A 52 3.59 23.97 -3.12
N LYS A 53 4.38 22.91 -3.33
CA LYS A 53 4.48 21.79 -2.38
C LYS A 53 4.92 22.29 -1.00
N THR A 54 5.88 23.22 -0.93
CA THR A 54 6.27 23.85 0.34
C THR A 54 5.15 24.70 0.92
N ALA A 55 4.48 25.54 0.12
CA ALA A 55 3.38 26.37 0.59
C ALA A 55 2.21 25.55 1.17
N VAL A 56 1.81 24.47 0.48
CA VAL A 56 0.80 23.52 0.98
C VAL A 56 1.27 22.83 2.26
N GLY A 57 2.54 22.42 2.33
CA GLY A 57 3.13 21.82 3.53
C GLY A 57 3.16 22.75 4.74
N ASP A 58 3.33 24.06 4.50
CA ASP A 58 3.32 25.11 5.53
C ASP A 58 1.88 25.59 5.88
N GLY A 59 0.85 25.12 5.15
CA GLY A 59 -0.54 25.55 5.31
C GLY A 59 -0.85 26.92 4.71
N ASP A 60 0.04 27.49 3.90
CA ASP A 60 -0.14 28.78 3.22
C ASP A 60 -0.95 28.60 1.92
N LEU A 61 -2.26 28.40 2.08
CA LEU A 61 -3.17 28.14 0.96
C LEU A 61 -3.33 29.34 0.02
N ASP A 62 -3.24 30.58 0.54
CA ASP A 62 -3.29 31.81 -0.27
C ASP A 62 -2.10 31.88 -1.25
N LYS A 63 -0.91 31.55 -0.75
CA LYS A 63 0.28 31.45 -1.60
C LYS A 63 0.17 30.27 -2.55
N ALA A 64 -0.31 29.11 -2.10
CA ALA A 64 -0.50 27.94 -2.96
C ALA A 64 -1.46 28.24 -4.12
N GLU A 65 -2.58 28.91 -3.88
CA GLU A 65 -3.55 29.32 -4.92
C GLU A 65 -2.90 30.28 -5.93
N THR A 66 -2.09 31.23 -5.46
CA THR A 66 -1.35 32.14 -6.34
C THR A 66 -0.32 31.40 -7.20
N LEU A 67 0.37 30.42 -6.63
CA LEU A 67 1.33 29.58 -7.37
C LEU A 67 0.62 28.67 -8.37
N ALA A 68 -0.53 28.10 -8.02
CA ALA A 68 -1.35 27.26 -8.89
C ALA A 68 -1.81 28.00 -10.16
N ARG A 69 -2.27 29.26 -10.02
CA ARG A 69 -2.63 30.08 -11.18
C ARG A 69 -1.45 30.34 -12.12
N ARG A 70 -0.24 30.50 -11.57
CA ARG A 70 0.99 30.66 -12.37
C ARG A 70 1.36 29.35 -13.06
N ILE A 71 1.26 28.23 -12.36
CA ILE A 71 1.48 26.89 -12.93
C ILE A 71 0.54 26.65 -14.12
N SER A 72 -0.77 26.88 -13.93
CA SER A 72 -1.77 26.74 -15.00
C SER A 72 -1.44 27.63 -16.20
N HIS A 73 -1.04 28.89 -15.99
CA HIS A 73 -0.68 29.78 -17.09
C HIS A 73 0.54 29.29 -17.90
N HIS A 74 1.61 28.84 -17.23
CA HIS A 74 2.79 28.32 -17.92
C HIS A 74 2.50 26.97 -18.58
N ALA A 75 1.70 26.11 -17.96
CA ALA A 75 1.31 24.82 -18.53
C ALA A 75 0.45 24.98 -19.80
N GLU A 76 -0.54 25.87 -19.77
CA GLU A 76 -1.37 26.25 -20.92
C GLU A 76 -0.50 26.81 -22.06
N SER A 77 0.42 27.74 -21.75
CA SER A 77 1.37 28.31 -22.72
C SER A 77 2.26 27.23 -23.36
N ALA A 78 2.81 26.31 -22.57
CA ALA A 78 3.61 25.20 -23.08
C ALA A 78 2.79 24.28 -23.99
N HIS A 79 1.53 24.02 -23.64
CA HIS A 79 0.61 23.22 -24.44
C HIS A 79 0.32 23.90 -25.78
N ASP A 80 -0.01 25.19 -25.78
CA ASP A 80 -0.29 25.99 -26.99
C ASP A 80 0.93 26.15 -27.92
N LEU A 81 2.13 26.21 -27.36
CA LEU A 81 3.37 26.26 -28.13
C LEU A 81 3.69 24.92 -28.81
N THR A 82 3.08 23.82 -28.38
CA THR A 82 3.40 22.46 -28.84
C THR A 82 2.22 21.73 -29.49
N SER A 83 1.06 22.38 -29.59
CA SER A 83 -0.17 21.85 -30.19
C SER A 83 -0.34 22.21 -31.67
N ASP A 84 0.54 23.04 -32.26
CA ASP A 84 0.35 23.50 -33.63
C ASP A 84 0.70 22.45 -34.71
N PRO A 85 0.08 22.53 -35.90
CA PRO A 85 0.29 21.53 -36.95
C PRO A 85 1.73 21.42 -37.45
N ILE A 86 2.53 22.50 -37.38
CA ILE A 86 3.94 22.46 -37.79
C ILE A 86 4.73 21.66 -36.75
N TRP A 87 4.49 21.88 -35.46
CA TRP A 87 5.09 21.07 -34.39
C TRP A 87 4.72 19.59 -34.51
N GLN A 88 3.44 19.27 -34.68
CA GLN A 88 2.95 17.89 -34.81
C GLN A 88 3.56 17.15 -36.01
N ALA A 89 3.82 17.87 -37.12
CA ALA A 89 4.46 17.28 -38.30
C ALA A 89 5.89 16.76 -38.00
N TYR A 90 6.62 17.39 -37.07
CA TYR A 90 7.94 16.91 -36.64
C TYR A 90 7.84 15.65 -35.78
N GLY A 91 6.71 15.41 -35.11
CA GLY A 91 6.43 14.20 -34.33
C GLY A 91 6.45 12.89 -35.14
N VAL A 92 6.25 12.96 -36.46
CA VAL A 92 6.24 11.78 -37.35
C VAL A 92 7.64 11.45 -37.90
N VAL A 93 8.62 12.33 -37.70
CA VAL A 93 9.97 12.15 -38.25
C VAL A 93 10.71 11.03 -37.48
N PRO A 94 11.26 10.00 -38.15
CA PRO A 94 12.04 8.96 -37.47
C PRO A 94 13.19 9.55 -36.66
N TRP A 95 13.45 8.99 -35.47
CA TRP A 95 14.52 9.37 -34.51
C TRP A 95 14.35 10.75 -33.84
N LEU A 96 13.73 11.72 -34.51
CA LEU A 96 13.51 13.07 -33.98
C LEU A 96 12.12 13.23 -33.36
N GLY A 97 11.11 12.62 -33.96
CA GLY A 97 9.70 12.71 -33.61
C GLY A 97 9.31 12.30 -32.19
N PRO A 98 9.95 11.28 -31.57
CA PRO A 98 9.71 10.95 -30.16
C PRO A 98 9.96 12.14 -29.22
N ASN A 99 10.96 12.98 -29.49
CA ASN A 99 11.25 14.16 -28.67
C ASN A 99 10.14 15.22 -28.78
N PHE A 100 9.66 15.48 -30.00
CA PHE A 100 8.56 16.42 -30.26
C PHE A 100 7.26 15.97 -29.62
N THR A 101 6.94 14.68 -29.76
CA THR A 101 5.77 14.06 -29.18
C THR A 101 5.85 14.10 -27.65
N ALA A 102 6.99 13.74 -27.06
CA ALA A 102 7.19 13.76 -25.63
C ALA A 102 7.00 15.15 -25.02
N VAL A 103 7.53 16.20 -25.63
CA VAL A 103 7.33 17.58 -25.14
C VAL A 103 5.86 18.00 -25.22
N SER A 104 5.15 17.66 -26.31
CA SER A 104 3.69 17.92 -26.42
C SER A 104 2.89 17.19 -25.36
N GLU A 105 3.20 15.91 -25.11
CA GLU A 105 2.51 15.08 -24.10
C GLU A 105 2.79 15.59 -22.68
N VAL A 106 4.03 15.94 -22.36
CA VAL A 106 4.39 16.53 -21.06
C VAL A 106 3.62 17.84 -20.84
N ALA A 107 3.55 18.71 -21.86
CA ALA A 107 2.81 19.96 -21.77
C ALA A 107 1.30 19.74 -21.61
N ALA A 108 0.71 18.80 -22.35
CA ALA A 108 -0.70 18.45 -22.21
C ALA A 108 -1.03 17.87 -20.82
N ILE A 109 -0.16 17.00 -20.29
CA ILE A 109 -0.31 16.46 -18.94
C ILE A 109 -0.22 17.57 -17.89
N ALA A 110 0.78 18.45 -18.00
CA ALA A 110 0.93 19.57 -17.08
C ALA A 110 -0.29 20.49 -17.09
N ASP A 111 -0.80 20.83 -18.28
CA ASP A 111 -1.97 21.71 -18.44
C ASP A 111 -3.22 21.09 -17.82
N GLN A 112 -3.50 19.82 -18.13
CA GLN A 112 -4.65 19.12 -17.57
C GLN A 112 -4.57 18.97 -16.05
N VAL A 113 -3.43 18.57 -15.50
CA VAL A 113 -3.29 18.43 -14.03
C VAL A 113 -3.47 19.78 -13.35
N SER A 114 -2.97 20.85 -13.95
CA SER A 114 -3.07 22.19 -13.37
C SER A 114 -4.51 22.71 -13.35
N SER A 115 -5.24 22.50 -14.45
CA SER A 115 -6.61 22.98 -14.64
C SER A 115 -7.65 22.10 -13.92
N ASP A 116 -7.53 20.78 -14.00
CA ASP A 116 -8.55 19.85 -13.51
C ASP A 116 -8.30 19.35 -12.08
N ALA A 117 -7.04 19.38 -11.59
CA ALA A 117 -6.72 18.89 -10.25
C ALA A 117 -6.31 20.02 -9.29
N VAL A 118 -5.27 20.79 -9.64
CA VAL A 118 -4.66 21.75 -8.69
C VAL A 118 -5.59 22.93 -8.38
N GLY A 119 -6.15 23.56 -9.41
CA GLY A 119 -7.01 24.74 -9.25
C GLY A 119 -8.26 24.47 -8.41
N PRO A 120 -9.11 23.49 -8.78
CA PRO A 120 -10.35 23.19 -8.05
C PRO A 120 -10.13 22.77 -6.59
N VAL A 121 -9.10 21.96 -6.31
CA VAL A 121 -8.81 21.48 -4.94
C VAL A 121 -8.36 22.64 -4.05
N LEU A 122 -7.49 23.53 -4.53
CA LEU A 122 -7.04 24.67 -3.74
C LEU A 122 -8.15 25.69 -3.50
N ALA A 123 -9.00 25.95 -4.49
CA ALA A 123 -10.16 26.82 -4.33
C ALA A 123 -11.11 26.29 -3.24
N ALA A 124 -11.36 24.97 -3.23
CA ALA A 124 -12.21 24.36 -2.22
C ALA A 124 -11.52 24.23 -0.84
N ALA A 125 -10.20 24.05 -0.80
CA ALA A 125 -9.43 24.01 0.45
C ALA A 125 -9.36 25.38 1.15
N GLY A 126 -9.35 26.49 0.40
CA GLY A 126 -9.36 27.85 0.95
C GLY A 126 -10.59 28.15 1.82
N ASP A 127 -11.69 27.43 1.61
CA ASP A 127 -12.93 27.57 2.38
C ASP A 127 -12.97 26.68 3.65
N ILE A 128 -11.94 25.85 3.89
CA ILE A 128 -11.90 24.86 4.97
C ILE A 128 -10.90 25.27 6.06
N ASP A 129 -11.35 25.25 7.31
CA ASP A 129 -10.47 25.37 8.48
C ASP A 129 -9.78 24.02 8.75
N LEU A 130 -8.52 23.88 8.32
CA LEU A 130 -7.74 22.66 8.56
C LEU A 130 -7.51 22.38 10.06
N SER A 131 -7.63 23.38 10.93
CA SER A 131 -7.49 23.20 12.37
C SER A 131 -8.70 22.51 13.02
N SER A 132 -9.84 22.47 12.32
CA SER A 132 -11.06 21.80 12.78
C SER A 132 -11.20 20.34 12.31
N LEU A 133 -10.26 19.83 11.50
CA LEU A 133 -10.30 18.48 10.90
C LEU A 133 -9.95 17.33 11.87
N GLY A 134 -9.90 17.57 13.17
CA GLY A 134 -9.60 16.54 14.16
C GLY A 134 -10.74 16.22 15.11
N PHE A 135 -10.45 15.28 16.01
CA PHE A 135 -11.36 14.94 17.08
C PHE A 135 -11.36 16.02 18.16
N SER A 136 -12.56 16.50 18.49
CA SER A 136 -12.82 17.30 19.68
C SER A 136 -13.78 16.53 20.57
N ASN A 137 -13.27 16.00 21.69
CA ASN A 137 -14.03 15.17 22.63
C ASN A 137 -14.74 13.98 21.95
N GLY A 138 -14.04 13.29 21.05
CA GLY A 138 -14.57 12.12 20.33
C GLY A 138 -15.49 12.44 19.15
N THR A 139 -15.70 13.72 18.81
CA THR A 139 -16.46 14.12 17.63
C THR A 139 -15.55 14.71 16.55
N ILE A 140 -15.77 14.32 15.30
CA ILE A 140 -15.17 14.94 14.12
C ILE A 140 -16.25 15.69 13.32
N ASP A 141 -15.93 16.87 12.80
CA ASP A 141 -16.81 17.57 11.86
C ASP A 141 -16.69 16.93 10.48
N LEU A 142 -17.79 16.38 9.99
CA LEU A 142 -17.87 15.69 8.70
C LEU A 142 -18.13 16.65 7.54
N THR A 143 -18.52 17.90 7.82
CA THR A 143 -18.88 18.90 6.81
C THR A 143 -17.73 19.22 5.85
N PRO A 144 -16.48 19.43 6.32
CA PRO A 144 -15.35 19.69 5.43
C PRO A 144 -15.10 18.56 4.45
N PHE A 145 -15.17 17.30 4.91
CA PHE A 145 -14.96 16.10 4.09
C PHE A 145 -16.00 16.02 2.96
N ALA A 146 -17.28 16.17 3.29
CA ALA A 146 -18.35 16.17 2.29
C ALA A 146 -18.24 17.33 1.29
N THR A 147 -17.70 18.48 1.71
CA THR A 147 -17.53 19.66 0.86
C THR A 147 -16.36 19.48 -0.12
N ILE A 148 -15.26 18.88 0.32
CA ILE A 148 -14.03 18.74 -0.47
C ILE A 148 -14.04 17.50 -1.39
N GLU A 149 -14.95 16.54 -1.15
CA GLU A 149 -15.00 15.27 -1.89
C GLU A 149 -15.17 15.47 -3.41
N PRO A 150 -16.12 16.27 -3.94
CA PRO A 150 -16.32 16.35 -5.38
C PRO A 150 -15.13 16.98 -6.15
N PRO A 151 -14.48 18.06 -5.65
CA PRO A 151 -13.21 18.54 -6.21
C PRO A 151 -12.09 17.50 -6.15
N LEU A 152 -11.96 16.76 -5.05
CA LEU A 152 -10.96 15.70 -4.91
C LEU A 152 -11.22 14.52 -5.85
N ALA A 153 -12.47 14.14 -6.08
CA ALA A 153 -12.85 13.08 -7.02
C ALA A 153 -12.43 13.45 -8.45
N THR A 154 -12.67 14.70 -8.84
CA THR A 154 -12.27 15.25 -10.15
C THR A 154 -10.74 15.24 -10.29
N ALA A 155 -10.04 15.74 -9.27
CA ALA A 155 -8.59 15.79 -9.24
C ALA A 155 -7.95 14.39 -9.28
N ALA A 156 -8.49 13.44 -8.51
CA ALA A 156 -8.03 12.06 -8.49
C ALA A 156 -8.19 11.40 -9.87
N SER A 157 -9.31 11.66 -10.58
CA SER A 157 -9.50 11.17 -11.94
C SER A 157 -8.50 11.77 -12.92
N ALA A 158 -8.32 13.09 -12.90
CA ALA A 158 -7.37 13.77 -13.79
C ALA A 158 -5.92 13.31 -13.58
N LEU A 159 -5.54 13.08 -12.32
CA LEU A 159 -4.22 12.56 -11.95
C LEU A 159 -4.01 11.11 -12.39
N ARG A 160 -5.01 10.22 -12.25
CA ARG A 160 -4.95 8.85 -12.80
C ARG A 160 -4.78 8.84 -14.32
N ASP A 161 -5.50 9.71 -15.04
CA ASP A 161 -5.37 9.85 -16.49
C ASP A 161 -4.00 10.42 -16.90
N ALA A 162 -3.50 11.39 -16.14
CA ALA A 162 -2.15 11.93 -16.30
C ALA A 162 -1.07 10.86 -16.07
N GLU A 163 -1.22 10.05 -15.02
CA GLU A 163 -0.30 8.96 -14.71
C GLU A 163 -0.28 7.93 -15.84
N ALA A 164 -1.46 7.47 -16.30
CA ALA A 164 -1.59 6.51 -17.38
C ALA A 164 -0.93 7.00 -18.68
N ARG A 165 -1.17 8.26 -19.07
CA ARG A 165 -0.53 8.86 -20.27
C ARG A 165 0.97 9.06 -20.08
N SER A 166 1.42 9.50 -18.92
CA SER A 166 2.85 9.70 -18.63
C SER A 166 3.64 8.40 -18.83
N ARG A 167 3.04 7.23 -18.49
CA ARG A 167 3.64 5.91 -18.68
C ARG A 167 3.73 5.48 -20.15
N GLN A 168 2.91 6.05 -21.03
CA GLN A 168 2.94 5.75 -22.48
C GLN A 168 4.08 6.47 -23.23
N ILE A 169 4.69 7.50 -22.62
CA ILE A 169 5.80 8.24 -23.22
C ILE A 169 7.07 7.36 -23.25
N ASP A 170 7.60 7.05 -24.43
CA ASP A 170 8.86 6.29 -24.50
C ASP A 170 10.07 7.19 -24.18
N ALA A 171 10.48 7.21 -22.90
CA ALA A 171 11.61 8.01 -22.45
C ALA A 171 12.94 7.57 -23.09
N ASP A 172 13.11 6.29 -23.41
CA ASP A 172 14.35 5.75 -23.98
C ASP A 172 14.51 6.10 -25.47
N ALA A 173 13.40 6.47 -26.13
CA ALA A 173 13.39 7.04 -27.47
C ALA A 173 13.69 8.55 -27.51
N THR A 174 13.92 9.21 -26.36
CA THR A 174 14.19 10.65 -26.26
C THR A 174 15.64 10.97 -25.92
N LEU A 175 16.03 12.24 -26.09
CA LEU A 175 17.34 12.73 -25.66
C LEU A 175 17.47 12.63 -24.14
N PRO A 176 18.66 12.30 -23.59
CA PRO A 176 18.82 12.04 -22.16
C PRO A 176 18.25 13.11 -21.21
N PRO A 177 18.41 14.43 -21.45
CA PRO A 177 17.82 15.45 -20.58
C PRO A 177 16.28 15.42 -20.56
N LEU A 178 15.65 15.05 -21.68
CA LEU A 178 14.19 14.90 -21.77
C LEU A 178 13.73 13.59 -21.11
N ALA A 179 14.50 12.52 -21.26
CA ALA A 179 14.24 11.26 -20.58
C ALA A 179 14.22 11.44 -19.04
N ASP A 180 15.18 12.19 -18.49
CA ASP A 180 15.23 12.50 -17.07
C ASP A 180 14.02 13.34 -16.62
N ALA A 181 13.64 14.36 -17.39
CA ALA A 181 12.44 15.16 -17.11
C ALA A 181 11.14 14.35 -17.15
N ILE A 182 11.01 13.39 -18.07
CA ILE A 182 9.85 12.47 -18.13
C ILE A 182 9.81 11.58 -16.89
N ARG A 183 10.95 11.06 -16.44
CA ARG A 183 11.03 10.24 -15.22
C ARG A 183 10.68 11.05 -13.98
N GLU A 184 11.13 12.29 -13.88
CA GLU A 184 10.78 13.21 -12.81
C GLU A 184 9.27 13.51 -12.81
N LEU A 185 8.70 13.87 -13.97
CA LEU A 185 7.25 14.09 -14.11
C LEU A 185 6.45 12.87 -13.63
N ARG A 186 6.82 11.66 -14.07
CA ARG A 186 6.16 10.42 -13.64
C ARG A 186 6.18 10.27 -12.13
N SER A 187 7.34 10.47 -11.51
CA SER A 187 7.48 10.41 -10.05
C SER A 187 6.57 11.43 -9.35
N THR A 188 6.52 12.67 -9.84
CA THR A 188 5.67 13.73 -9.28
C THR A 188 4.18 13.41 -9.45
N VAL A 189 3.76 12.97 -10.64
CA VAL A 189 2.36 12.62 -10.92
C VAL A 189 1.92 11.41 -10.10
N THR A 190 2.76 10.38 -9.96
CA THR A 190 2.46 9.22 -9.09
C THR A 190 2.31 9.67 -7.64
N GLN A 191 3.23 10.48 -7.10
CA GLN A 191 3.12 11.01 -5.74
C GLN A 191 1.82 11.82 -5.53
N ALA A 192 1.47 12.67 -6.49
CA ALA A 192 0.24 13.45 -6.44
C ALA A 192 -1.01 12.55 -6.52
N THR A 193 -1.00 11.54 -7.40
CA THR A 193 -2.08 10.56 -7.56
C THR A 193 -2.32 9.80 -6.26
N THR A 194 -1.25 9.32 -5.60
CA THR A 194 -1.34 8.66 -4.29
C THR A 194 -1.92 9.59 -3.24
N LEU A 195 -1.38 10.81 -3.08
CA LEU A 195 -1.84 11.74 -2.05
C LEU A 195 -3.29 12.16 -2.24
N VAL A 196 -3.65 12.60 -3.45
CA VAL A 196 -5.02 13.06 -3.77
C VAL A 196 -6.01 11.90 -3.74
N GLY A 197 -5.60 10.71 -4.19
CA GLY A 197 -6.40 9.50 -4.09
C GLY A 197 -6.74 9.14 -2.65
N SER A 198 -5.75 9.18 -1.74
CA SER A 198 -5.97 8.94 -0.31
C SER A 198 -6.90 9.98 0.33
N LEU A 199 -6.75 11.27 -0.03
CA LEU A 199 -7.62 12.34 0.46
C LEU A 199 -9.05 12.21 -0.08
N HIS A 200 -9.20 11.86 -1.36
CA HIS A 200 -10.50 11.56 -1.98
C HIS A 200 -11.17 10.40 -1.26
N GLY A 201 -10.48 9.27 -1.10
CA GLY A 201 -10.99 8.09 -0.41
C GLY A 201 -11.44 8.40 1.02
N ALA A 202 -10.63 9.14 1.79
CA ALA A 202 -11.00 9.57 3.14
C ALA A 202 -12.25 10.47 3.13
N SER A 203 -12.33 11.43 2.21
CA SER A 203 -13.45 12.38 2.11
C SER A 203 -14.76 11.70 1.69
N ALA A 204 -14.66 10.67 0.85
CA ALA A 204 -15.79 9.85 0.41
C ALA A 204 -16.26 8.86 1.50
N LEU A 205 -15.34 8.28 2.27
CA LEU A 205 -15.65 7.23 3.25
C LEU A 205 -16.01 7.77 4.64
N LEU A 206 -15.29 8.77 5.15
CA LEU A 206 -15.44 9.20 6.55
C LEU A 206 -16.86 9.65 6.90
N PRO A 207 -17.58 10.42 6.06
CA PRO A 207 -18.95 10.82 6.40
C PRO A 207 -19.90 9.63 6.62
N SER A 208 -19.89 8.64 5.74
CA SER A 208 -20.77 7.47 5.87
C SER A 208 -20.31 6.54 6.98
N MET A 209 -19.00 6.31 7.08
CA MET A 209 -18.43 5.42 8.09
C MET A 209 -18.55 5.99 9.51
N LEU A 210 -18.56 7.31 9.67
CA LEU A 210 -18.73 7.96 10.97
C LEU A 210 -20.20 8.32 11.27
N GLY A 211 -21.12 7.74 10.51
CA GLY A 211 -22.54 7.76 10.79
C GLY A 211 -23.23 9.09 10.55
N ALA A 212 -22.86 9.82 9.49
CA ALA A 212 -23.55 11.06 9.09
C ALA A 212 -25.03 10.82 8.69
N THR A 213 -25.37 9.61 8.23
CA THR A 213 -26.73 9.26 7.79
C THR A 213 -27.41 8.29 8.74
N GLU A 214 -26.68 7.25 9.17
CA GLU A 214 -27.17 6.24 10.12
C GLU A 214 -26.03 5.80 11.06
N PRO A 215 -26.33 5.41 12.31
CA PRO A 215 -25.30 4.94 13.23
C PRO A 215 -24.58 3.69 12.71
N ARG A 216 -23.27 3.62 12.95
CA ARG A 216 -22.39 2.55 12.49
C ARG A 216 -21.71 1.83 13.65
N ASN A 217 -21.51 0.52 13.51
CA ASN A 217 -20.83 -0.32 14.48
C ASN A 217 -19.65 -1.06 13.85
N TYR A 218 -18.46 -0.88 14.41
CA TYR A 218 -17.22 -1.50 13.91
C TYR A 218 -16.61 -2.41 14.97
N VAL A 219 -16.21 -3.61 14.57
CA VAL A 219 -15.36 -4.45 15.42
C VAL A 219 -13.91 -4.07 15.19
N ILE A 220 -13.21 -3.70 16.25
CA ILE A 220 -11.75 -3.56 16.24
C ILE A 220 -11.14 -4.89 16.65
N ALA A 221 -10.42 -5.54 15.75
CA ALA A 221 -9.68 -6.77 15.99
C ALA A 221 -8.23 -6.42 16.33
N MET A 222 -7.84 -6.56 17.60
CA MET A 222 -6.49 -6.25 18.07
C MET A 222 -5.62 -7.50 17.96
N GLN A 223 -4.63 -7.41 17.08
CA GLN A 223 -3.72 -8.48 16.72
C GLN A 223 -2.44 -8.42 17.55
N ASN A 224 -1.91 -9.60 17.90
CA ASN A 224 -0.62 -9.75 18.55
C ASN A 224 0.38 -10.41 17.57
N ASN A 225 1.37 -9.64 17.10
CA ASN A 225 2.37 -10.10 16.13
C ASN A 225 3.39 -11.09 16.72
N ALA A 226 3.40 -11.34 18.03
CA ALA A 226 4.23 -12.39 18.65
C ALA A 226 3.63 -13.80 18.45
N GLU A 227 2.42 -13.88 17.90
CA GLU A 227 1.74 -15.11 17.47
C GLU A 227 1.21 -14.88 16.05
N LEU A 228 2.08 -15.06 15.06
CA LEU A 228 1.84 -14.66 13.68
C LEU A 228 0.67 -15.41 13.07
N ARG A 229 -0.08 -14.67 12.26
CA ARG A 229 -1.13 -15.16 11.37
C ARG A 229 -0.98 -14.45 10.04
N SER A 230 -1.38 -15.05 8.92
CA SER A 230 -1.02 -14.52 7.61
C SER A 230 -1.46 -13.06 7.36
N SER A 231 -2.57 -12.61 7.97
CA SER A 231 -3.04 -11.21 7.94
C SER A 231 -2.52 -10.32 9.10
N GLY A 232 -1.41 -10.69 9.75
CA GLY A 232 -0.77 -9.93 10.83
C GLY A 232 -0.46 -10.81 12.04
N GLY A 233 -1.36 -10.80 13.01
CA GLY A 233 -1.20 -11.59 14.24
C GLY A 233 -2.50 -12.24 14.68
N ILE A 234 -2.39 -13.04 15.75
CA ILE A 234 -3.52 -13.65 16.43
C ILE A 234 -4.44 -12.57 17.00
N ILE A 235 -5.77 -12.71 16.87
CA ILE A 235 -6.70 -11.79 17.55
C ILE A 235 -6.71 -12.15 19.03
N GLY A 236 -6.16 -11.27 19.89
CA GLY A 236 -6.12 -11.47 21.34
C GLY A 236 -7.24 -10.73 22.08
N ALA A 237 -7.62 -9.56 21.57
CA ALA A 237 -8.67 -8.72 22.14
C ALA A 237 -9.52 -8.11 21.02
N ILE A 238 -10.75 -7.76 21.34
CA ILE A 238 -11.65 -7.10 20.41
C ILE A 238 -12.47 -6.00 21.11
N ALA A 239 -12.92 -5.02 20.33
CA ALA A 239 -13.81 -4.00 20.85
C ALA A 239 -14.84 -3.55 19.81
N LEU A 240 -15.93 -2.96 20.28
CA LEU A 240 -16.95 -2.33 19.47
C LEU A 240 -16.74 -0.81 19.51
N LEU A 241 -16.49 -0.23 18.34
CA LEU A 241 -16.67 1.20 18.14
C LEU A 241 -18.07 1.47 17.61
N HIS A 242 -18.72 2.47 18.19
CA HIS A 242 -19.97 3.02 17.69
C HIS A 242 -19.72 4.43 17.17
N ALA A 243 -20.17 4.71 15.96
CA ALA A 243 -20.09 6.03 15.35
C ALA A 243 -21.48 6.55 14.98
N GLU A 244 -21.79 7.77 15.41
CA GLU A 244 -23.07 8.43 15.12
C GLU A 244 -22.83 9.94 14.98
N ASN A 245 -23.21 10.52 13.83
CA ASN A 245 -23.05 11.95 13.53
C ASN A 245 -21.62 12.48 13.78
N GLY A 246 -20.61 11.69 13.42
CA GLY A 246 -19.20 12.03 13.64
C GLY A 246 -18.70 11.79 15.07
N HIS A 247 -19.56 11.38 16.01
CA HIS A 247 -19.17 11.04 17.37
C HIS A 247 -18.80 9.56 17.47
N VAL A 248 -17.57 9.26 17.85
CA VAL A 248 -17.03 7.89 17.97
C VAL A 248 -16.87 7.53 19.44
N THR A 249 -17.39 6.36 19.83
CA THR A 249 -17.28 5.84 21.20
C THR A 249 -16.83 4.39 21.21
N LEU A 250 -16.03 4.03 22.22
CA LEU A 250 -15.70 2.66 22.54
C LEU A 250 -16.84 2.07 23.40
N SER A 251 -17.77 1.35 22.79
CA SER A 251 -19.02 0.93 23.43
C SER A 251 -18.90 -0.35 24.25
N GLN A 252 -18.10 -1.31 23.78
CA GLN A 252 -17.93 -2.61 24.41
C GLN A 252 -16.53 -3.16 24.13
N GLN A 253 -15.95 -3.86 25.09
CA GLN A 253 -14.70 -4.61 24.90
C GLN A 253 -14.95 -6.10 25.20
N GLY A 254 -14.17 -6.97 24.57
CA GLY A 254 -14.19 -8.41 24.79
C GLY A 254 -12.81 -9.03 24.56
N SER A 255 -12.63 -10.26 25.04
CA SER A 255 -11.41 -11.02 24.78
C SER A 255 -11.74 -12.36 24.12
N VAL A 256 -10.73 -13.09 23.65
CA VAL A 256 -10.90 -14.44 23.08
C VAL A 256 -11.66 -15.38 24.02
N ARG A 257 -11.60 -15.15 25.35
CA ARG A 257 -12.29 -15.98 26.35
C ARG A 257 -13.81 -15.89 26.25
N ASP A 258 -14.34 -14.81 25.69
CA ASP A 258 -15.77 -14.64 25.43
C ASP A 258 -16.26 -15.49 24.25
N PHE A 259 -15.35 -16.05 23.46
CA PHE A 259 -15.62 -16.70 22.18
C PHE A 259 -15.18 -18.17 22.20
N PRO A 260 -15.98 -19.08 22.79
CA PRO A 260 -15.69 -20.51 22.73
C PRO A 260 -15.61 -20.99 21.27
N ALA A 261 -14.82 -22.03 21.06
CA ALA A 261 -14.69 -22.68 19.76
C ALA A 261 -16.05 -23.14 19.24
N LEU A 262 -16.26 -23.03 17.94
CA LEU A 262 -17.47 -23.55 17.30
C LEU A 262 -17.34 -25.06 17.05
N ASP A 263 -18.44 -25.78 17.31
CA ASP A 263 -18.58 -27.19 16.96
C ASP A 263 -18.58 -27.39 15.43
N THR A 264 -19.16 -26.43 14.70
CA THR A 264 -19.15 -26.36 13.23
C THR A 264 -18.45 -25.09 12.81
N ALA A 265 -17.40 -25.22 12.01
CA ALA A 265 -16.66 -24.08 11.48
C ALA A 265 -17.58 -23.17 10.65
N LEU A 266 -17.34 -21.87 10.70
CA LEU A 266 -17.87 -20.95 9.69
C LEU A 266 -17.36 -21.38 8.30
N PRO A 267 -18.12 -21.12 7.21
CA PRO A 267 -17.67 -21.42 5.86
C PRO A 267 -16.34 -20.73 5.53
N LEU A 268 -15.43 -21.46 4.90
CA LEU A 268 -14.10 -21.00 4.48
C LEU A 268 -13.91 -21.31 3.00
N SER A 269 -13.02 -20.58 2.33
CA SER A 269 -12.61 -20.95 0.97
C SER A 269 -11.84 -22.27 0.95
N ASP A 270 -11.85 -22.96 -0.19
CA ASP A 270 -11.09 -24.21 -0.36
C ASP A 270 -9.59 -23.99 -0.14
N SER A 271 -9.07 -22.81 -0.49
CA SER A 271 -7.66 -22.45 -0.31
C SER A 271 -7.31 -22.24 1.17
N THR A 272 -8.18 -21.57 1.93
CA THR A 272 -8.06 -21.47 3.39
C THR A 272 -8.04 -22.86 4.03
N ILE A 273 -8.97 -23.74 3.65
CA ILE A 273 -9.04 -25.11 4.19
C ILE A 273 -7.77 -25.90 3.83
N ALA A 274 -7.27 -25.73 2.60
CA ALA A 274 -6.06 -26.41 2.16
C ALA A 274 -4.81 -25.99 2.97
N LEU A 275 -4.71 -24.72 3.38
CA LEU A 275 -3.52 -24.21 4.09
C LEU A 275 -3.62 -24.30 5.62
N PHE A 276 -4.84 -24.24 6.18
CA PHE A 276 -5.05 -24.04 7.62
C PHE A 276 -6.12 -24.94 8.23
N GLU A 277 -6.65 -25.89 7.45
CA GLU A 277 -7.79 -26.73 7.82
C GLU A 277 -9.01 -25.86 8.20
N ASP A 278 -9.87 -26.33 9.11
CA ASP A 278 -11.08 -25.61 9.52
C ASP A 278 -10.88 -24.72 10.76
N ARG A 279 -9.65 -24.64 11.30
CA ARG A 279 -9.34 -23.87 12.52
C ARG A 279 -9.71 -22.40 12.41
N PRO A 280 -9.47 -21.69 11.29
CA PRO A 280 -9.86 -20.28 11.15
C PRO A 280 -11.37 -20.07 11.30
N GLY A 281 -12.18 -21.03 10.82
CA GLY A 281 -13.63 -20.97 10.93
C GLY A 281 -14.18 -21.36 12.32
N ARG A 282 -13.37 -22.00 13.17
CA ARG A 282 -13.79 -22.44 14.52
C ARG A 282 -13.44 -21.46 15.63
N TYR A 283 -12.29 -20.81 15.52
CA TYR A 283 -11.65 -20.06 16.60
C TYR A 283 -11.50 -18.59 16.19
N LEU A 284 -12.07 -17.66 16.98
CA LEU A 284 -11.99 -16.22 16.68
C LEU A 284 -10.53 -15.78 16.48
N GLN A 285 -9.66 -16.22 17.38
CA GLN A 285 -8.25 -15.87 17.38
C GLN A 285 -7.49 -16.32 16.12
N ASN A 286 -8.01 -17.34 15.41
CA ASN A 286 -7.41 -17.90 14.22
C ASN A 286 -8.05 -17.39 12.92
N ILE A 287 -9.04 -16.51 12.95
CA ILE A 287 -9.64 -16.00 11.70
C ILE A 287 -8.59 -15.28 10.85
N THR A 288 -7.64 -14.60 11.48
CA THR A 288 -6.53 -13.91 10.80
C THR A 288 -5.50 -14.86 10.19
N ASN A 289 -5.62 -16.19 10.37
CA ASN A 289 -4.88 -17.16 9.56
C ASN A 289 -5.13 -16.94 8.06
N ILE A 290 -6.34 -16.52 7.71
CA ILE A 290 -6.75 -16.25 6.34
C ILE A 290 -5.95 -15.02 5.83
N PRO A 291 -5.21 -15.15 4.72
CA PRO A 291 -4.35 -14.07 4.23
C PRO A 291 -5.14 -12.91 3.64
N ASP A 292 -6.28 -13.20 3.00
CA ASP A 292 -7.15 -12.17 2.44
C ASP A 292 -8.12 -11.65 3.49
N PHE A 293 -7.95 -10.38 3.89
CA PHE A 293 -8.79 -9.79 4.93
C PHE A 293 -10.24 -9.58 4.47
N THR A 294 -10.51 -9.54 3.16
CA THR A 294 -11.88 -9.49 2.63
C THR A 294 -12.64 -10.80 2.84
N GLU A 295 -11.92 -11.93 3.00
CA GLU A 295 -12.48 -13.20 3.47
C GLU A 295 -12.52 -13.27 5.00
N ALA A 296 -11.48 -12.78 5.69
CA ALA A 296 -11.35 -12.90 7.14
C ALA A 296 -12.33 -12.00 7.93
N ALA A 297 -12.47 -10.74 7.54
CA ALA A 297 -13.22 -9.73 8.27
C ALA A 297 -14.72 -10.05 8.43
N PRO A 298 -15.44 -10.52 7.39
CA PRO A 298 -16.83 -10.97 7.55
C PRO A 298 -17.00 -12.04 8.63
N LEU A 299 -16.01 -12.93 8.79
CA LEU A 299 -16.04 -13.96 9.84
C LEU A 299 -15.88 -13.33 11.22
N VAL A 300 -15.01 -12.33 11.40
CA VAL A 300 -14.88 -11.58 12.66
C VAL A 300 -16.21 -10.89 13.01
N ALA A 301 -16.81 -10.20 12.04
CA ALA A 301 -18.11 -9.55 12.21
C ALA A 301 -19.20 -10.57 12.60
N ALA A 302 -19.27 -11.71 11.91
CA ALA A 302 -20.22 -12.78 12.22
C ALA A 302 -20.01 -13.36 13.62
N ARG A 303 -18.76 -13.53 14.07
CA ARG A 303 -18.46 -13.98 15.44
C ARG A 303 -19.00 -12.99 16.47
N TRP A 304 -18.77 -11.69 16.29
CA TRP A 304 -19.31 -10.65 17.17
C TRP A 304 -20.84 -10.68 17.21
N GLN A 305 -21.48 -10.62 16.04
CA GLN A 305 -22.94 -10.62 15.92
C GLN A 305 -23.56 -11.84 16.60
N ASN A 306 -23.01 -13.03 16.39
CA ASN A 306 -23.52 -14.26 17.01
C ASN A 306 -23.34 -14.28 18.53
N ARG A 307 -22.30 -13.63 19.06
CA ARG A 307 -22.01 -13.61 20.50
C ARG A 307 -22.82 -12.57 21.25
N PHE A 308 -22.93 -11.36 20.70
CA PHE A 308 -23.47 -10.19 21.39
C PHE A 308 -24.76 -9.63 20.79
N GLY A 309 -25.14 -10.05 19.58
CA GLY A 309 -26.38 -9.65 18.92
C GLY A 309 -26.34 -8.28 18.24
N THR A 310 -25.25 -7.51 18.39
CA THR A 310 -25.10 -6.20 17.75
C THR A 310 -24.72 -6.36 16.28
N PRO A 311 -25.47 -5.79 15.33
CA PRO A 311 -25.09 -5.72 13.92
C PRO A 311 -23.75 -5.00 13.74
N ILE A 312 -22.96 -5.41 12.76
CA ILE A 312 -21.62 -4.89 12.49
C ILE A 312 -21.57 -4.40 11.04
N ASP A 313 -21.19 -3.14 10.88
CA ASP A 313 -21.04 -2.43 9.60
C ASP A 313 -19.64 -2.56 9.02
N GLY A 314 -18.65 -2.95 9.84
CA GLY A 314 -17.29 -3.18 9.37
C GLY A 314 -16.36 -3.75 10.43
N VAL A 315 -15.15 -4.10 10.01
CA VAL A 315 -14.09 -4.60 10.89
C VAL A 315 -12.81 -3.84 10.58
N VAL A 316 -12.14 -3.40 11.64
CA VAL A 316 -10.80 -2.80 11.56
C VAL A 316 -9.83 -3.69 12.31
N ALA A 317 -8.84 -4.26 11.65
CA ALA A 317 -7.75 -4.97 12.31
C ALA A 317 -6.55 -4.03 12.52
N VAL A 318 -6.00 -4.05 13.73
CA VAL A 318 -4.84 -3.26 14.14
C VAL A 318 -3.89 -4.10 14.97
N ASP A 319 -2.62 -3.70 15.05
CA ASP A 319 -1.60 -4.43 15.79
C ASP A 319 -0.79 -3.55 16.77
N ALA A 320 0.15 -4.16 17.50
CA ALA A 320 0.94 -3.45 18.52
C ALA A 320 1.91 -2.41 17.93
N VAL A 321 2.33 -2.57 16.67
CA VAL A 321 3.21 -1.61 15.99
C VAL A 321 2.42 -0.35 15.62
N MET A 322 1.16 -0.47 15.22
CA MET A 322 0.28 0.69 15.05
C MET A 322 0.16 1.52 16.34
N THR A 323 0.15 0.88 17.51
CA THR A 323 0.11 1.58 18.80
C THR A 323 1.35 2.46 19.00
N LYS A 324 2.54 2.03 18.56
CA LYS A 324 3.76 2.86 18.60
C LYS A 324 3.58 4.15 17.80
N ASN A 325 3.05 4.08 16.58
CA ASN A 325 2.87 5.25 15.73
C ASN A 325 1.84 6.21 16.35
N LEU A 326 0.76 5.68 16.93
CA LEU A 326 -0.21 6.50 17.66
C LEU A 326 0.39 7.19 18.89
N LEU A 327 1.25 6.52 19.67
CA LEU A 327 1.90 7.14 20.83
C LEU A 327 2.87 8.27 20.45
N ALA A 328 3.45 8.24 19.24
CA ALA A 328 4.22 9.36 18.72
C ALA A 328 3.34 10.63 18.51
N ALA A 329 2.05 10.43 18.22
CA ALA A 329 1.09 11.52 18.06
C ALA A 329 0.42 11.96 19.37
N THR A 330 0.07 11.01 20.25
CA THR A 330 -0.67 11.28 21.50
C THR A 330 0.23 11.57 22.71
N GLY A 331 1.51 11.18 22.63
CA GLY A 331 2.42 11.14 23.77
C GLY A 331 2.27 9.89 24.64
N PRO A 332 3.09 9.76 25.71
CA PRO A 332 3.12 8.59 26.57
C PRO A 332 1.78 8.31 27.26
N LEU A 333 1.51 7.03 27.50
CA LEU A 333 0.26 6.53 28.05
C LEU A 333 0.51 5.71 29.32
N THR A 334 -0.41 5.78 30.27
CA THR A 334 -0.39 4.94 31.48
C THR A 334 -1.64 4.09 31.55
N PHE A 335 -1.48 2.80 31.81
CA PHE A 335 -2.56 1.83 31.97
C PHE A 335 -2.11 0.73 32.96
N GLY A 336 -2.97 0.37 33.91
CA GLY A 336 -2.61 -0.51 35.01
C GLY A 336 -1.33 -0.05 35.72
N PRO A 337 -0.34 -0.94 35.94
CA PRO A 337 0.95 -0.57 36.53
C PRO A 337 1.99 -0.09 35.51
N PHE A 338 1.63 0.06 34.23
CA PHE A 338 2.57 0.31 33.14
C PHE A 338 2.49 1.73 32.60
N THR A 339 3.64 2.22 32.12
CA THR A 339 3.74 3.43 31.30
C THR A 339 4.42 3.08 29.99
N ALA A 340 3.75 3.41 28.89
CA ALA A 340 4.20 3.12 27.54
C ALA A 340 4.47 4.41 26.75
N ASP A 341 5.50 4.39 25.92
CA ASP A 341 5.80 5.41 24.92
C ASP A 341 6.16 4.74 23.57
N GLU A 342 6.47 5.55 22.56
CA GLU A 342 6.84 5.06 21.22
C GLU A 342 8.03 4.08 21.21
N LYS A 343 8.87 4.07 22.26
CA LYS A 343 10.12 3.30 22.30
C LYS A 343 9.95 1.95 22.94
N ASN A 344 9.08 1.85 23.96
CA ASN A 344 8.92 0.63 24.74
C ASN A 344 7.61 -0.12 24.44
N VAL A 345 6.60 0.51 23.80
CA VAL A 345 5.25 -0.06 23.75
C VAL A 345 5.19 -1.40 23.04
N VAL A 346 5.98 -1.60 21.97
CA VAL A 346 6.01 -2.87 21.23
C VAL A 346 6.55 -3.99 22.12
N GLY A 347 7.71 -3.80 22.76
CA GLY A 347 8.29 -4.79 23.68
C GLY A 347 7.41 -5.01 24.91
N LEU A 348 6.76 -3.96 25.41
CA LEU A 348 5.85 -4.04 26.53
C LEU A 348 4.63 -4.93 26.22
N LEU A 349 3.91 -4.64 25.13
CA LEU A 349 2.67 -5.33 24.77
C LEU A 349 2.92 -6.74 24.21
N LEU A 350 4.05 -6.97 23.55
CA LEU A 350 4.37 -8.23 22.89
C LEU A 350 5.23 -9.18 23.75
N SER A 351 5.87 -8.69 24.82
CA SER A 351 6.75 -9.49 25.68
C SER A 351 6.57 -9.20 27.18
N ASP A 352 6.86 -7.98 27.65
CA ASP A 352 7.09 -7.73 29.08
C ASP A 352 5.84 -7.93 29.96
N VAL A 353 4.65 -7.60 29.43
CA VAL A 353 3.37 -7.81 30.14
C VAL A 353 3.19 -9.27 30.55
N TYR A 354 3.62 -10.23 29.73
CA TYR A 354 3.47 -11.66 30.02
C TYR A 354 4.36 -12.16 31.16
N ALA A 355 5.50 -11.50 31.38
CA ALA A 355 6.36 -11.75 32.52
C ALA A 355 5.83 -11.05 33.79
N ALA A 356 5.34 -9.82 33.65
CA ALA A 356 4.92 -8.98 34.76
C ALA A 356 3.52 -9.34 35.31
N VAL A 357 2.62 -9.86 34.48
CA VAL A 357 1.24 -10.22 34.84
C VAL A 357 0.98 -11.68 34.48
N PRO A 358 1.29 -12.66 35.36
CA PRO A 358 1.17 -14.07 35.01
C PRO A 358 -0.26 -14.59 34.83
N ASP A 359 -1.26 -13.91 35.40
CA ASP A 359 -2.67 -14.31 35.31
C ASP A 359 -3.28 -13.80 33.99
N PRO A 360 -3.76 -14.69 33.08
CA PRO A 360 -4.35 -14.28 31.81
C PRO A 360 -5.61 -13.41 31.95
N ALA A 361 -6.40 -13.54 33.03
CA ALA A 361 -7.55 -12.66 33.25
C ALA A 361 -7.09 -11.22 33.50
N LEU A 362 -6.06 -11.05 34.32
CA LEU A 362 -5.48 -9.74 34.61
C LEU A 362 -4.74 -9.16 33.39
N GLN A 363 -4.14 -10.02 32.55
CA GLN A 363 -3.57 -9.58 31.26
C GLN A 363 -4.66 -8.96 30.37
N ASP A 364 -5.80 -9.65 30.19
CA ASP A 364 -6.92 -9.14 29.39
C ASP A 364 -7.41 -7.76 29.92
N GLU A 365 -7.50 -7.60 31.25
CA GLU A 365 -7.85 -6.32 31.87
C GLU A 365 -6.83 -5.21 31.59
N VAL A 366 -5.53 -5.53 31.63
CA VAL A 366 -4.45 -4.58 31.31
C VAL A 366 -4.52 -4.13 29.84
N PHE A 367 -4.74 -5.07 28.90
CA PHE A 367 -4.88 -4.73 27.49
C PHE A 367 -6.14 -3.89 27.22
N ALA A 368 -7.26 -4.19 27.88
CA ALA A 368 -8.47 -3.35 27.79
C ALA A 368 -8.24 -1.93 28.31
N GLN A 369 -7.49 -1.78 29.40
CA GLN A 369 -7.09 -0.46 29.91
C GLN A 369 -6.17 0.27 28.93
N ALA A 370 -5.21 -0.42 28.31
CA ALA A 370 -4.34 0.16 27.29
C ALA A 370 -5.14 0.68 26.09
N ALA A 371 -6.06 -0.14 25.55
CA ALA A 371 -6.91 0.22 24.43
C ALA A 371 -7.80 1.43 24.75
N SER A 372 -8.43 1.43 25.93
CA SER A 372 -9.29 2.53 26.38
C SER A 372 -8.51 3.83 26.56
N ALA A 373 -7.31 3.75 27.14
CA ALA A 373 -6.47 4.91 27.38
C ALA A 373 -5.94 5.48 26.06
N LEU A 374 -5.50 4.64 25.12
CA LEU A 374 -5.05 5.05 23.80
C LEU A 374 -6.18 5.72 23.01
N PHE A 375 -7.38 5.11 23.01
CA PHE A 375 -8.56 5.69 22.39
C PHE A 375 -8.89 7.05 22.99
N GLY A 376 -8.93 7.17 24.32
CA GLY A 376 -9.18 8.44 25.01
C GLY A 376 -8.16 9.52 24.65
N ALA A 377 -6.87 9.16 24.55
CA ALA A 377 -5.80 10.08 24.16
C ALA A 377 -5.96 10.56 22.71
N ALA A 378 -6.27 9.65 21.78
CA ALA A 378 -6.52 9.98 20.38
C ALA A 378 -7.75 10.89 20.19
N MET A 379 -8.81 10.69 20.98
CA MET A 379 -10.06 11.45 20.87
C MET A 379 -10.04 12.84 21.54
N SER A 380 -9.11 13.08 22.46
CA SER A 380 -9.15 14.27 23.33
C SER A 380 -7.88 15.13 23.32
N GLY A 381 -6.72 14.58 22.93
CA GLY A 381 -5.42 15.22 23.14
C GLY A 381 -4.46 15.20 21.96
N ALA A 382 -4.78 14.51 20.87
CA ALA A 382 -3.89 14.45 19.70
C ALA A 382 -4.05 15.68 18.81
N GLU A 383 -2.92 16.23 18.35
CA GLU A 383 -2.95 17.18 17.24
C GLU A 383 -3.45 16.46 15.98
N PRO A 384 -4.47 17.00 15.26
CA PRO A 384 -5.11 16.28 14.16
C PRO A 384 -4.12 15.83 13.08
N GLN A 385 -3.19 16.72 12.73
CA GLN A 385 -2.14 16.45 11.74
C GLN A 385 -1.19 15.31 12.17
N LYS A 386 -0.86 15.20 13.45
CA LYS A 386 -0.01 14.13 13.96
C LYS A 386 -0.74 12.79 13.93
N LEU A 387 -2.03 12.79 14.30
CA LEU A 387 -2.86 11.58 14.26
C LEU A 387 -3.03 11.05 12.84
N VAL A 388 -3.33 11.93 11.88
CA VAL A 388 -3.44 11.55 10.45
C VAL A 388 -2.12 10.98 9.93
N ARG A 389 -0.98 11.60 10.27
CA ARG A 389 0.35 11.07 9.89
C ARG A 389 0.62 9.69 10.49
N ALA A 390 0.31 9.50 11.77
CA ALA A 390 0.48 8.21 12.44
C ALA A 390 -0.37 7.10 11.79
N LEU A 391 -1.63 7.41 11.44
CA LEU A 391 -2.52 6.47 10.74
C LEU A 391 -2.04 6.17 9.32
N ALA A 392 -1.54 7.18 8.60
CA ALA A 392 -0.97 6.99 7.27
C ALA A 392 0.27 6.10 7.31
N GLU A 393 1.21 6.36 8.22
CA GLU A 393 2.41 5.54 8.44
C GLU A 393 2.02 4.08 8.78
N SER A 394 1.07 3.89 9.70
CA SER A 394 0.55 2.55 10.02
C SER A 394 -0.15 1.86 8.84
N SER A 395 -0.80 2.61 7.94
CA SER A 395 -1.42 2.06 6.73
C SER A 395 -0.37 1.64 5.70
N GLU A 396 0.70 2.40 5.53
CA GLU A 396 1.83 2.08 4.64
C GLU A 396 2.58 0.84 5.13
N GLU A 397 2.74 0.72 6.45
CA GLU A 397 3.33 -0.45 7.12
C GLU A 397 2.39 -1.68 7.16
N GLY A 398 1.16 -1.59 6.63
CA GLY A 398 0.19 -2.69 6.60
C GLY A 398 -0.34 -3.10 7.99
N ARG A 399 -0.31 -2.16 8.95
CA ARG A 399 -0.72 -2.34 10.36
C ARG A 399 -2.20 -2.06 10.59
N ILE A 400 -2.89 -1.53 9.59
CA ILE A 400 -4.33 -1.26 9.61
C ILE A 400 -4.96 -2.00 8.43
N ARG A 401 -6.01 -2.77 8.70
CA ARG A 401 -6.89 -3.34 7.67
C ARG A 401 -8.33 -2.98 7.98
N ILE A 402 -9.10 -2.67 6.95
CA ILE A 402 -10.49 -2.23 7.05
C ILE A 402 -11.32 -3.03 6.06
N TRP A 403 -12.46 -3.49 6.54
CA TRP A 403 -13.52 -4.06 5.72
C TRP A 403 -14.85 -3.39 6.09
N SER A 404 -15.66 -3.09 5.08
CA SER A 404 -17.03 -2.61 5.24
C SER A 404 -18.03 -3.65 4.73
N ALA A 405 -19.14 -3.77 5.45
CA ALA A 405 -20.31 -4.53 5.03
C ALA A 405 -21.11 -3.80 3.92
N HIS A 406 -20.79 -2.54 3.66
CA HIS A 406 -21.44 -1.69 2.66
C HIS A 406 -20.66 -1.73 1.35
N GLU A 407 -21.30 -2.18 0.27
CA GLU A 407 -20.65 -2.43 -1.02
C GLU A 407 -19.98 -1.17 -1.62
N ASP A 408 -20.64 -0.02 -1.52
CA ASP A 408 -20.11 1.26 -2.03
C ASP A 408 -18.85 1.70 -1.28
N GLU A 409 -18.80 1.49 0.04
CA GLU A 409 -17.62 1.77 0.87
C GLU A 409 -16.50 0.77 0.58
N GLN A 410 -16.84 -0.53 0.55
CA GLN A 410 -15.88 -1.61 0.34
C GLN A 410 -15.19 -1.49 -1.01
N LYS A 411 -15.88 -0.99 -2.04
CA LYS A 411 -15.28 -0.75 -3.36
C LYS A 411 -14.15 0.29 -3.30
N ILE A 412 -14.33 1.38 -2.55
CA ILE A 412 -13.29 2.41 -2.38
C ILE A 412 -12.16 1.85 -1.51
N ILE A 413 -12.48 1.14 -0.42
CA ILE A 413 -11.49 0.52 0.45
C ILE A 413 -10.64 -0.50 -0.32
N ALA A 414 -11.22 -1.28 -1.21
CA ALA A 414 -10.54 -2.29 -2.05
C ALA A 414 -9.46 -1.70 -2.97
N GLU A 415 -9.57 -0.42 -3.35
CA GLU A 415 -8.56 0.28 -4.15
C GLU A 415 -7.35 0.77 -3.32
N SER A 416 -7.39 0.59 -1.99
CA SER A 416 -6.36 1.03 -1.06
C SER A 416 -5.65 -0.14 -0.37
N THR A 417 -4.48 0.16 0.21
CA THR A 417 -3.73 -0.79 1.04
C THR A 417 -4.46 -1.18 2.32
N LEU A 418 -5.47 -0.39 2.74
CA LEU A 418 -6.29 -0.68 3.92
C LEU A 418 -7.19 -1.90 3.72
N SER A 419 -7.50 -2.33 2.49
CA SER A 419 -8.40 -3.48 2.32
C SER A 419 -7.86 -4.78 2.91
N GLY A 420 -6.54 -4.93 2.97
CA GLY A 420 -5.88 -6.19 3.31
C GLY A 420 -6.23 -7.33 2.35
N ALA A 421 -6.74 -7.02 1.14
CA ALA A 421 -6.96 -8.00 0.09
C ALA A 421 -5.64 -8.56 -0.43
N LEU A 422 -5.66 -9.77 -0.99
CA LEU A 422 -4.51 -10.24 -1.76
C LEU A 422 -4.29 -9.28 -2.96
N PRO A 423 -3.04 -8.87 -3.23
CA PRO A 423 -2.79 -7.93 -4.31
C PRO A 423 -3.11 -8.57 -5.66
N THR A 424 -3.52 -7.77 -6.64
CA THR A 424 -3.78 -8.19 -8.03
C THR A 424 -2.66 -7.73 -8.95
N ASP A 425 -2.24 -8.56 -9.90
CA ASP A 425 -1.20 -8.14 -10.85
C ASP A 425 -1.73 -7.05 -11.80
N THR A 426 -0.85 -6.13 -12.18
CA THR A 426 -1.16 -5.05 -13.13
C THR A 426 -0.29 -5.19 -14.38
N PRO A 427 -0.62 -4.51 -15.50
CA PRO A 427 0.28 -4.47 -16.65
C PRO A 427 1.68 -3.92 -16.35
N SER A 428 1.85 -3.17 -15.25
CA SER A 428 3.10 -2.51 -14.86
C SER A 428 3.88 -3.20 -13.75
N ALA A 429 3.23 -4.01 -12.90
CA ALA A 429 3.83 -4.63 -11.73
C ALA A 429 3.17 -5.97 -11.42
N THR A 430 3.96 -6.91 -10.93
CA THR A 430 3.49 -8.22 -10.45
C THR A 430 3.79 -8.38 -8.97
N TYR A 431 2.99 -9.16 -8.27
CA TYR A 431 3.16 -9.39 -6.84
C TYR A 431 3.60 -10.81 -6.55
N VAL A 432 4.46 -10.96 -5.56
CA VAL A 432 4.78 -12.22 -4.90
C VAL A 432 4.62 -12.02 -3.40
N GLY A 433 4.56 -13.10 -2.63
CA GLY A 433 4.52 -12.91 -1.19
C GLY A 433 4.95 -14.07 -0.33
N ALA A 434 5.22 -13.72 0.93
CA ALA A 434 5.63 -14.61 2.00
C ALA A 434 4.69 -14.45 3.20
N LEU A 435 3.92 -15.49 3.47
CA LEU A 435 2.91 -15.55 4.51
C LEU A 435 3.42 -16.43 5.65
N PHE A 436 3.37 -15.89 6.87
CA PHE A 436 3.85 -16.60 8.07
C PHE A 436 2.67 -16.91 8.98
N ASN A 437 2.60 -18.15 9.43
CA ASN A 437 1.52 -18.57 10.31
C ASN A 437 2.05 -19.49 11.42
N ASP A 438 1.98 -19.02 12.67
CA ASP A 438 2.46 -19.78 13.81
C ASP A 438 1.54 -20.96 14.14
N ALA A 439 2.16 -22.13 14.22
CA ALA A 439 1.55 -23.38 14.64
C ALA A 439 2.17 -23.88 15.98
N THR A 440 2.89 -23.03 16.69
CA THR A 440 3.52 -23.31 17.99
C THR A 440 2.49 -23.22 19.13
N GLY A 441 1.61 -22.22 19.06
CA GLY A 441 0.71 -21.87 20.17
C GLY A 441 1.43 -21.12 21.30
N ALA A 442 2.46 -20.35 20.95
CA ALA A 442 3.38 -19.66 21.84
C ALA A 442 3.69 -18.25 21.29
N LYS A 443 4.14 -17.33 22.14
CA LYS A 443 4.46 -15.93 21.75
C LYS A 443 5.90 -15.77 21.25
N MET A 444 6.42 -16.81 20.61
CA MET A 444 7.82 -16.89 20.24
C MET A 444 8.14 -16.11 18.96
N ASP A 445 7.15 -15.71 18.17
CA ASP A 445 7.39 -14.96 16.93
C ASP A 445 7.98 -13.57 17.17
N TYR A 446 7.91 -13.07 18.40
CA TYR A 446 8.64 -11.87 18.81
C TYR A 446 10.16 -11.97 18.56
N TYR A 447 10.70 -13.20 18.53
CA TYR A 447 12.11 -13.49 18.30
C TYR A 447 12.41 -14.00 16.88
N MET A 448 11.43 -13.97 15.98
CA MET A 448 11.60 -14.49 14.62
C MET A 448 11.86 -13.34 13.65
N ASP A 449 12.79 -13.55 12.72
CA ASP A 449 13.11 -12.57 11.67
C ASP A 449 13.06 -13.25 10.30
N ALA A 450 12.57 -12.49 9.31
CA ALA A 450 12.53 -12.90 7.91
C ALA A 450 13.46 -12.04 7.04
N GLU A 451 14.08 -12.69 6.06
CA GLU A 451 14.69 -12.03 4.91
C GLU A 451 14.05 -12.59 3.64
N VAL A 452 13.63 -11.72 2.73
CA VAL A 452 12.97 -12.11 1.48
C VAL A 452 13.79 -11.56 0.32
N SER A 453 14.26 -12.45 -0.56
CA SER A 453 14.91 -12.07 -1.81
C SER A 453 14.07 -12.48 -3.00
N VAL A 454 13.92 -11.56 -3.95
CA VAL A 454 13.25 -11.81 -5.23
C VAL A 454 14.26 -11.66 -6.35
N SER A 455 14.34 -12.69 -7.19
CA SER A 455 15.25 -12.72 -8.32
C SER A 455 14.48 -12.97 -9.60
N ILE A 456 14.72 -12.13 -10.61
CA ILE A 456 13.99 -12.17 -11.88
C ILE A 456 14.98 -12.49 -13.00
N GLY A 457 14.63 -13.42 -13.89
CA GLY A 457 15.46 -13.78 -15.03
C GLY A 457 14.76 -14.76 -15.97
N ALA A 458 15.55 -15.54 -16.68
CA ALA A 458 15.04 -16.61 -17.53
C ALA A 458 15.81 -17.91 -17.28
N CYS A 459 15.11 -18.98 -16.92
CA CYS A 459 15.69 -20.31 -16.77
C CYS A 459 15.27 -21.20 -17.93
N HIS A 460 16.23 -21.84 -18.60
CA HIS A 460 15.99 -22.67 -19.79
C HIS A 460 15.15 -21.97 -20.89
N GLY A 461 15.28 -20.64 -21.01
CA GLY A 461 14.54 -19.82 -21.97
C GLY A 461 13.14 -19.39 -21.51
N GLU A 462 12.68 -19.85 -20.36
CA GLU A 462 11.40 -19.47 -19.76
C GLU A 462 11.58 -18.32 -18.75
N PRO A 463 10.77 -17.25 -18.81
CA PRO A 463 10.76 -16.21 -17.79
C PRO A 463 10.46 -16.80 -16.40
N THR A 464 11.34 -16.51 -15.44
CA THR A 464 11.28 -17.07 -14.07
C THR A 464 11.33 -15.95 -13.03
N THR A 465 10.48 -16.05 -12.02
CA THR A 465 10.56 -15.26 -10.78
C THR A 465 10.88 -16.21 -9.63
N GLN A 466 12.05 -16.06 -9.01
CA GLN A 466 12.46 -16.81 -7.82
C GLN A 466 12.13 -15.97 -6.58
N VAL A 467 11.50 -16.59 -5.59
CA VAL A 467 11.28 -16.03 -4.27
C VAL A 467 12.02 -16.91 -3.27
N ARG A 468 12.92 -16.31 -2.50
CA ARG A 468 13.64 -16.99 -1.43
C ARG A 468 13.34 -16.33 -0.10
N VAL A 469 12.90 -17.12 0.87
CA VAL A 469 12.56 -16.68 2.22
C VAL A 469 13.49 -17.36 3.20
N THR A 470 14.33 -16.58 3.89
CA THR A 470 15.13 -17.04 5.02
C THR A 470 14.37 -16.74 6.30
N TRP A 471 14.09 -17.76 7.09
CA TRP A 471 13.38 -17.66 8.36
C TRP A 471 14.31 -18.06 9.50
N THR A 472 14.45 -17.20 10.51
CA THR A 472 15.43 -17.36 11.59
C THR A 472 14.79 -17.22 12.96
N ASN A 473 15.16 -18.11 13.89
CA ASN A 473 14.80 -18.01 15.30
C ASN A 473 15.94 -17.37 16.10
N ASN A 474 15.78 -16.10 16.47
CA ASN A 474 16.74 -15.33 17.25
C ASN A 474 16.47 -15.37 18.77
N ALA A 475 15.67 -16.34 19.24
CA ALA A 475 15.42 -16.50 20.67
C ALA A 475 16.72 -16.81 21.44
N PRO A 476 16.80 -16.47 22.74
CA PRO A 476 17.92 -16.87 23.58
C PRO A 476 18.12 -18.40 23.55
N ALA A 477 19.38 -18.85 23.52
CA ALA A 477 19.69 -20.29 23.55
C ALA A 477 19.16 -21.00 24.81
N ASP A 478 18.94 -20.26 25.90
CA ASP A 478 18.37 -20.74 27.15
C ASP A 478 16.87 -20.44 27.29
N ALA A 479 16.18 -20.06 26.20
CA ALA A 479 14.78 -19.62 26.17
C ALA A 479 13.82 -20.55 26.92
N ALA A 480 14.06 -21.86 26.88
CA ALA A 480 13.29 -22.86 27.61
C ALA A 480 13.23 -22.63 29.13
N THR A 481 14.22 -21.92 29.69
CA THR A 481 14.35 -21.63 31.12
C THR A 481 14.37 -20.14 31.47
N SER A 482 14.82 -19.29 30.54
CA SER A 482 14.92 -17.84 30.76
C SER A 482 13.62 -17.11 30.43
N LEU A 483 12.78 -17.63 29.54
CA LEU A 483 11.51 -17.01 29.16
C LEU A 483 10.32 -17.58 29.96
N PRO A 484 9.26 -16.78 30.18
CA PRO A 484 8.05 -17.25 30.87
C PRO A 484 7.39 -18.45 30.15
N ALA A 485 6.80 -19.33 30.94
CA ALA A 485 6.05 -20.49 30.44
C ALA A 485 4.94 -20.12 29.45
N TYR A 486 4.31 -18.96 29.64
CA TYR A 486 3.26 -18.43 28.77
C TYR A 486 3.79 -17.92 27.41
N VAL A 487 5.07 -17.55 27.34
CA VAL A 487 5.73 -17.11 26.11
C VAL A 487 6.18 -18.32 25.28
N THR A 488 6.74 -19.35 25.91
CA THR A 488 7.24 -20.55 25.22
C THR A 488 6.20 -21.66 25.04
N ALA A 489 5.00 -21.47 25.59
CA ALA A 489 3.96 -22.48 25.78
C ALA A 489 4.41 -23.76 26.52
N SER A 490 5.63 -23.81 27.06
CA SER A 490 6.17 -24.94 27.83
C SER A 490 5.95 -26.33 27.21
N GLY A 491 5.88 -26.41 25.88
CA GLY A 491 5.66 -27.67 25.17
C GLY A 491 4.22 -28.20 25.17
N TRP A 492 3.23 -27.43 25.61
CA TRP A 492 1.83 -27.88 25.71
C TRP A 492 1.21 -28.34 24.39
N TYR A 493 1.74 -27.87 23.25
CA TYR A 493 1.26 -28.18 21.91
C TYR A 493 2.24 -29.04 21.09
N GLY A 494 3.20 -29.70 21.76
CA GLY A 494 4.14 -30.62 21.11
C GLY A 494 5.35 -29.97 20.45
N VAL A 495 5.52 -28.65 20.57
CA VAL A 495 6.74 -27.93 20.12
C VAL A 495 7.65 -27.66 21.33
N PRO A 496 8.94 -28.04 21.31
CA PRO A 496 9.83 -27.81 22.43
C PRO A 496 9.92 -26.33 22.85
N PRO A 497 9.98 -26.00 24.16
CA PRO A 497 10.10 -24.62 24.63
C PRO A 497 11.29 -23.89 23.99
N GLY A 498 11.05 -22.68 23.47
CA GLY A 498 12.04 -21.88 22.74
C GLY A 498 12.13 -22.18 21.24
N SER A 499 11.59 -23.32 20.77
CA SER A 499 11.44 -23.59 19.34
C SER A 499 10.16 -22.98 18.79
N VAL A 500 10.15 -22.69 17.50
CA VAL A 500 8.98 -22.14 16.78
C VAL A 500 8.64 -23.04 15.62
N ARG A 501 7.37 -23.43 15.52
CA ARG A 501 6.81 -24.13 14.36
C ARG A 501 5.98 -23.15 13.54
N THR A 502 6.41 -22.87 12.31
CA THR A 502 5.78 -21.91 11.41
C THR A 502 5.38 -22.60 10.11
N LEU A 503 4.13 -22.38 9.69
CA LEU A 503 3.68 -22.69 8.34
C LEU A 503 4.03 -21.50 7.44
N VAL A 504 5.10 -21.63 6.66
CA VAL A 504 5.58 -20.57 5.76
C VAL A 504 5.04 -20.83 4.36
N ALA A 505 4.16 -19.96 3.88
CA ALA A 505 3.60 -20.04 2.54
C ALA A 505 4.18 -18.96 1.60
N VAL A 506 4.63 -19.38 0.43
CA VAL A 506 5.17 -18.50 -0.62
C VAL A 506 4.25 -18.57 -1.84
N TYR A 507 3.81 -17.43 -2.36
CA TYR A 507 2.99 -17.37 -3.56
C TYR A 507 3.65 -16.53 -4.67
N GLY A 508 3.34 -16.92 -5.91
CA GLY A 508 3.87 -16.29 -7.11
C GLY A 508 2.94 -15.27 -7.78
N PRO A 509 3.36 -14.73 -8.94
CA PRO A 509 2.50 -13.90 -9.80
C PRO A 509 1.21 -14.62 -10.22
N GLU A 510 0.20 -13.85 -10.63
CA GLU A 510 -1.07 -14.42 -11.13
C GLU A 510 -0.85 -15.22 -12.41
N GLY A 511 -1.36 -16.45 -12.43
CA GLY A 511 -1.21 -17.37 -13.56
C GLY A 511 0.17 -18.02 -13.69
N ALA A 512 1.09 -17.79 -12.75
CA ALA A 512 2.35 -18.52 -12.65
C ALA A 512 2.19 -19.78 -11.80
N THR A 513 2.99 -20.81 -12.11
CA THR A 513 3.05 -22.07 -11.36
C THR A 513 4.46 -22.32 -10.85
N ALA A 514 4.61 -23.03 -9.74
CA ALA A 514 5.93 -23.39 -9.22
C ALA A 514 6.64 -24.38 -10.16
N SER A 515 7.83 -24.01 -10.65
CA SER A 515 8.73 -24.86 -11.44
C SER A 515 9.82 -25.52 -10.59
N HIS A 516 10.18 -24.90 -9.47
CA HIS A 516 11.14 -25.42 -8.50
C HIS A 516 10.71 -25.09 -7.07
N ILE A 517 10.90 -26.05 -6.16
CA ILE A 517 10.58 -25.91 -4.74
C ILE A 517 11.67 -26.66 -3.98
N ASP A 518 12.40 -25.96 -3.12
CA ASP A 518 13.37 -26.55 -2.21
C ASP A 518 13.37 -25.83 -0.86
N ARG A 519 13.86 -26.55 0.15
CA ARG A 519 14.24 -25.99 1.45
C ARG A 519 15.69 -26.39 1.71
N ASP A 520 16.53 -25.39 1.93
CA ASP A 520 17.98 -25.55 2.14
C ASP A 520 18.68 -26.31 0.99
N GLY A 521 18.17 -26.20 -0.25
CA GLY A 521 18.71 -26.87 -1.43
C GLY A 521 18.26 -28.32 -1.62
N GLU A 522 17.37 -28.83 -0.75
CA GLU A 522 16.82 -30.18 -0.84
C GLU A 522 15.30 -30.14 -1.08
N SER A 523 14.76 -31.12 -1.81
CA SER A 523 13.32 -31.24 -1.98
C SER A 523 12.66 -31.62 -0.65
N ASP A 524 11.56 -30.94 -0.33
CA ASP A 524 10.81 -31.10 0.91
C ASP A 524 9.33 -31.39 0.63
N ALA A 525 8.63 -31.97 1.61
CA ALA A 525 7.20 -32.15 1.52
C ALA A 525 6.48 -30.81 1.70
N VAL A 526 5.58 -30.48 0.77
CA VAL A 526 4.87 -29.20 0.76
C VAL A 526 3.38 -29.38 0.58
N GLN A 527 2.62 -28.43 1.11
CA GLN A 527 1.22 -28.24 0.77
C GLN A 527 1.13 -27.20 -0.35
N THR A 528 0.20 -27.37 -1.29
CA THR A 528 -0.01 -26.40 -2.37
C THR A 528 -1.48 -26.05 -2.54
N THR A 529 -1.76 -24.83 -2.97
CA THR A 529 -3.12 -24.37 -3.28
C THR A 529 -3.09 -23.18 -4.24
N MET A 530 -4.28 -22.70 -4.63
CA MET A 530 -4.48 -21.45 -5.35
C MET A 530 -5.06 -20.39 -4.42
N LEU A 531 -4.32 -19.32 -4.18
CA LEU A 531 -4.81 -18.12 -3.49
C LEU A 531 -5.36 -17.15 -4.55
N GLY A 532 -6.66 -17.25 -4.84
CA GLY A 532 -7.21 -16.64 -6.06
C GLY A 532 -6.55 -17.26 -7.29
N ASP A 533 -5.94 -16.44 -8.14
CA ASP A 533 -5.21 -16.89 -9.33
C ASP A 533 -3.69 -17.07 -9.11
N ARG A 534 -3.25 -17.07 -7.84
CA ARG A 534 -1.83 -17.20 -7.46
C ARG A 534 -1.51 -18.59 -6.91
N PHE A 535 -0.53 -19.26 -7.49
CA PHE A 535 -0.06 -20.54 -6.98
C PHE A 535 0.74 -20.32 -5.68
N ALA A 536 0.36 -21.03 -4.62
CA ALA A 536 0.99 -20.96 -3.30
C ALA A 536 1.57 -22.30 -2.88
N VAL A 537 2.74 -22.25 -2.25
CA VAL A 537 3.49 -23.40 -1.71
C VAL A 537 3.73 -23.15 -0.23
N GLN A 538 3.38 -24.10 0.64
CA GLN A 538 3.52 -23.99 2.08
C GLN A 538 4.44 -25.09 2.64
N HIS A 539 5.45 -24.66 3.40
CA HIS A 539 6.33 -25.52 4.18
C HIS A 539 5.94 -25.48 5.66
N ASP A 540 6.07 -26.62 6.34
CA ASP A 540 5.94 -26.73 7.79
C ASP A 540 7.35 -26.80 8.40
N VAL A 541 7.77 -25.71 9.03
CA VAL A 541 9.14 -25.51 9.50
C VAL A 541 9.15 -25.46 11.02
N THR A 542 10.08 -26.18 11.67
CA THR A 542 10.36 -26.02 13.11
C THR A 542 11.82 -25.63 13.32
N LEU A 543 12.07 -24.50 14.00
CA LEU A 543 13.41 -23.97 14.28
C LEU A 543 13.64 -23.84 15.78
N ALA A 544 14.73 -24.42 16.28
CA ALA A 544 15.24 -24.18 17.63
C ALA A 544 15.94 -22.80 17.72
N PRO A 545 16.20 -22.28 18.94
CA PRO A 545 16.96 -21.04 19.11
C PRO A 545 18.30 -21.04 18.36
N GLY A 546 18.52 -20.01 17.53
CA GLY A 546 19.71 -19.83 16.71
C GLY A 546 19.70 -20.57 15.37
N GLU A 547 18.66 -21.32 15.05
CA GLU A 547 18.52 -21.99 13.76
C GLU A 547 17.86 -21.08 12.70
N SER A 548 18.23 -21.32 11.44
CA SER A 548 17.66 -20.68 10.26
C SER A 548 17.40 -21.74 9.19
N THR A 549 16.41 -21.49 8.33
CA THR A 549 16.19 -22.26 7.10
C THR A 549 15.89 -21.30 5.95
N THR A 550 16.14 -21.75 4.73
CA THR A 550 15.89 -21.01 3.50
C THR A 550 14.94 -21.79 2.60
N ILE A 551 13.76 -21.24 2.34
CA ILE A 551 12.81 -21.76 1.35
C ILE A 551 13.04 -21.05 0.03
N THR A 552 13.19 -21.79 -1.07
CA THR A 552 13.28 -21.21 -2.42
C THR A 552 12.15 -21.78 -3.28
N VAL A 553 11.39 -20.88 -3.90
CA VAL A 553 10.36 -21.24 -4.88
C VAL A 553 10.59 -20.47 -6.17
N GLU A 554 10.66 -21.18 -7.29
CA GLU A 554 10.71 -20.57 -8.62
C GLU A 554 9.36 -20.69 -9.28
N PHE A 555 8.87 -19.57 -9.82
CA PHE A 555 7.61 -19.50 -10.54
C PHE A 555 7.86 -19.24 -12.01
N GLN A 556 7.17 -19.98 -12.86
CA GLN A 556 7.17 -19.84 -14.32
C GLN A 556 5.74 -19.75 -14.86
N GLY A 557 5.59 -19.19 -16.05
CA GLY A 557 4.29 -19.01 -16.70
C GLY A 557 3.91 -17.54 -16.85
N ASN A 558 2.62 -17.26 -16.97
CA ASN A 558 2.16 -15.89 -17.13
C ASN A 558 2.44 -15.11 -15.83
N GLY A 559 2.92 -13.87 -15.95
CA GLY A 559 3.31 -13.07 -14.77
C GLY A 559 4.77 -13.25 -14.34
N ALA A 560 5.35 -14.43 -14.53
CA ALA A 560 6.75 -14.70 -14.17
C ALA A 560 7.75 -13.96 -15.07
N GLY A 561 8.94 -13.65 -14.52
CA GLY A 561 10.02 -12.99 -15.25
C GLY A 561 9.67 -11.58 -15.77
N LYS A 562 8.59 -10.97 -15.27
CA LYS A 562 8.13 -9.63 -15.67
C LYS A 562 8.84 -8.52 -14.88
N ARG A 563 8.68 -7.26 -15.34
CA ARG A 563 9.17 -6.02 -14.70
C ARG A 563 8.58 -5.83 -13.29
N LEU A 564 9.15 -4.88 -12.53
CA LEU A 564 8.85 -4.53 -11.13
C LEU A 564 8.02 -5.57 -10.36
N THR A 565 8.70 -6.46 -9.65
CA THR A 565 8.04 -7.40 -8.74
C THR A 565 8.00 -6.83 -7.32
N GLU A 566 6.80 -6.66 -6.79
CA GLU A 566 6.55 -6.22 -5.42
C GLU A 566 6.36 -7.42 -4.49
N VAL A 567 6.84 -7.28 -3.26
CA VAL A 567 6.76 -8.32 -2.24
C VAL A 567 5.72 -7.90 -1.21
N ALA A 568 4.68 -8.70 -1.04
CA ALA A 568 3.77 -8.59 0.08
C ALA A 568 4.10 -9.66 1.12
N HIS A 569 4.07 -9.30 2.40
CA HIS A 569 4.36 -10.24 3.48
C HIS A 569 3.40 -10.04 4.65
N THR A 570 3.31 -11.05 5.52
CA THR A 570 2.66 -10.90 6.82
C THR A 570 3.35 -9.78 7.62
N PRO A 571 2.62 -8.81 8.20
CA PRO A 571 3.21 -7.80 9.08
C PRO A 571 3.88 -8.41 10.31
N LEU A 572 5.21 -8.32 10.36
CA LEU A 572 6.05 -8.85 11.44
C LEU A 572 6.32 -7.79 12.51
N VAL A 573 6.89 -8.17 13.65
CA VAL A 573 7.36 -7.19 14.67
C VAL A 573 8.47 -6.31 14.09
N ASN A 574 9.43 -6.93 13.39
CA ASN A 574 10.49 -6.27 12.63
C ASN A 574 10.22 -6.49 11.15
N ASP A 575 10.23 -5.41 10.35
CA ASP A 575 10.02 -5.56 8.91
C ASP A 575 11.14 -6.41 8.28
N PRO A 576 10.78 -7.31 7.35
CA PRO A 576 11.75 -8.17 6.69
C PRO A 576 12.69 -7.35 5.81
N LYS A 577 13.94 -7.79 5.71
CA LYS A 577 14.84 -7.26 4.68
C LYS A 577 14.39 -7.76 3.32
N ILE A 578 14.11 -6.85 2.40
CA ILE A 578 13.69 -7.18 1.03
C ILE A 578 14.84 -6.88 0.08
N GLU A 579 15.35 -7.92 -0.58
CA GLU A 579 16.40 -7.81 -1.60
C GLU A 579 15.86 -8.14 -3.00
N ARG A 580 16.32 -7.40 -4.01
CA ARG A 580 15.97 -7.64 -5.41
C ARG A 580 17.24 -7.86 -6.22
N THR A 581 17.33 -9.00 -6.90
CA THR A 581 18.53 -9.38 -7.67
C THR A 581 18.18 -9.92 -9.06
N GLU A 582 19.19 -10.11 -9.91
CA GLU A 582 19.04 -10.79 -11.20
C GLU A 582 19.18 -12.31 -10.99
N LEU A 583 18.27 -13.09 -11.57
CA LEU A 583 18.33 -14.54 -11.47
C LEU A 583 19.31 -15.12 -12.49
N HIS A 584 20.32 -15.83 -12.01
CA HIS A 584 21.27 -16.58 -12.84
C HIS A 584 21.01 -18.08 -12.69
N CYS A 585 20.29 -18.65 -13.65
CA CYS A 585 20.02 -20.09 -13.66
C CYS A 585 21.23 -20.86 -14.18
N ALA A 586 21.50 -22.05 -13.62
CA ALA A 586 22.50 -22.95 -14.18
C ALA A 586 22.09 -23.34 -15.63
N PRO A 587 23.05 -23.47 -16.55
CA PRO A 587 22.78 -23.72 -17.98
C PRO A 587 22.04 -25.03 -18.27
#